data_AF-A0A430QTW5-F1
#
_entry.id   AF-A0A430QTW5-F1
#
_cell.length_a   1.000
_cell.length_b   1.000
_cell.length_c   1.000
_cell.angle_alpha   90.00
_cell.angle_beta   90.00
_cell.angle_gamma   90.00
#
_symmetry.space_group_name_H-M   'P 1'
#
loop_
_entity.id
_entity.type
_entity.pdbx_description
1 polymer ?
#
loop_
_entity_poly.entity_id
_entity_poly.type
_entity_poly.pdbx_seq_one_letter_code
_entity_poly.pdbx_strand_id
1 'polypeptide(L)'
;VYYSKLRKLGLIRSVTDGPVESSEINLPSSKIGETLELCAGIIDGVQKNPKLYAVQEVLEECGYKINEDSLHLINSFYSSVGLAGTEVTLYYAEVHENQKVPNAGGGLHEEGEYIEVIEWPISRIEELFQNGTSGTHQQPTSLSLLYAIMWFKQNILPSLLLES
;
A
#
# COMPACT_ATOMS: atom_id res chain seq x y z
N VAL A 1 0.46 -7.30 -4.45
CA VAL A 1 1.80 -7.14 -5.08
C VAL A 1 2.66 -8.42 -5.03
N TYR A 2 2.68 -9.20 -6.12
CA TYR A 2 2.96 -10.64 -6.07
C TYR A 2 4.40 -11.08 -5.72
N TYR A 3 4.68 -11.63 -4.52
CA TYR A 3 6.05 -12.07 -4.16
C TYR A 3 6.35 -13.43 -3.54
N SER A 4 5.41 -14.27 -3.12
CA SER A 4 5.85 -15.52 -2.47
C SER A 4 6.28 -16.60 -3.48
N LYS A 5 5.78 -16.56 -4.71
CA LYS A 5 6.13 -17.56 -5.75
C LYS A 5 7.59 -17.46 -6.19
N LEU A 6 8.16 -16.27 -6.26
CA LEU A 6 9.56 -16.06 -6.71
C LEU A 6 10.59 -16.27 -5.60
N ARG A 7 10.27 -15.94 -4.34
CA ARG A 7 11.15 -16.25 -3.19
C ARG A 7 11.20 -17.75 -2.92
N LYS A 8 10.08 -18.47 -3.08
CA LYS A 8 10.06 -19.96 -3.04
C LYS A 8 10.91 -20.60 -4.14
N LEU A 9 11.11 -19.91 -5.27
CA LEU A 9 11.96 -20.38 -6.38
C LEU A 9 13.44 -20.00 -6.23
N GLY A 10 13.83 -19.30 -5.16
CA GLY A 10 15.24 -18.96 -4.89
C GLY A 10 15.86 -17.96 -5.87
N LEU A 11 15.02 -17.25 -6.63
CA LEU A 11 15.47 -16.27 -7.64
C LEU A 11 15.79 -14.88 -7.05
N ILE A 12 15.40 -14.64 -5.78
CA ILE A 12 15.65 -13.40 -5.03
C ILE A 12 16.01 -13.81 -3.59
N ARG A 13 17.06 -13.21 -3.00
CA ARG A 13 17.51 -13.53 -1.63
C ARG A 13 16.46 -13.18 -0.59
N SER A 14 16.29 -14.03 0.42
CA SER A 14 15.47 -13.68 1.60
C SER A 14 16.24 -12.71 2.49
N VAL A 15 15.55 -11.71 3.00
CA VAL A 15 16.06 -10.87 4.09
C VAL A 15 16.01 -11.74 5.34
N THR A 16 17.18 -12.10 5.87
CA THR A 16 17.30 -12.74 7.18
C THR A 16 17.86 -11.72 8.16
N ASP A 17 17.37 -11.82 9.39
CA ASP A 17 17.48 -10.84 10.48
C ASP A 17 18.91 -10.30 10.72
N GLY A 18 19.02 -8.97 10.72
CA GLY A 18 20.23 -8.21 11.05
C GLY A 18 19.88 -6.73 11.29
N PRO A 19 20.68 -5.99 12.09
CA PRO A 19 20.28 -4.71 12.67
C PRO A 19 20.02 -3.64 11.59
N VAL A 20 18.92 -2.90 11.79
CA VAL A 20 18.42 -1.85 10.89
C VAL A 20 19.30 -0.62 11.00
N GLU A 21 20.35 -0.58 10.18
CA GLU A 21 21.03 0.67 9.80
C GLU A 21 20.98 0.80 8.28
N SER A 22 20.47 1.94 7.80
CA SER A 22 20.27 2.38 6.39
C SER A 22 19.02 1.91 5.62
N SER A 23 17.94 2.69 5.75
CA SER A 23 17.25 3.46 4.69
C SER A 23 17.23 3.01 3.21
N GLU A 24 17.36 1.73 2.86
CA GLU A 24 17.16 1.25 1.48
C GLU A 24 15.75 0.67 1.30
N ILE A 25 14.93 1.37 0.49
CA ILE A 25 13.67 0.83 -0.02
C ILE A 25 14.04 -0.17 -1.11
N ASN A 26 14.04 -1.45 -0.76
CA ASN A 26 14.35 -2.53 -1.69
C ASN A 26 13.13 -2.83 -2.56
N LEU A 27 13.06 -2.16 -3.70
CA LEU A 27 12.05 -2.45 -4.71
C LEU A 27 12.54 -3.56 -5.66
N PRO A 28 11.63 -4.40 -6.14
CA PRO A 28 11.87 -5.33 -7.24
C PRO A 28 12.32 -4.63 -8.55
N SER A 29 12.60 -5.39 -9.61
CA SER A 29 12.87 -4.82 -10.95
C SER A 29 11.58 -4.61 -11.73
N SER A 30 11.35 -3.40 -12.27
CA SER A 30 10.09 -3.06 -12.96
C SER A 30 9.84 -3.85 -14.25
N LYS A 31 10.86 -4.57 -14.75
CA LYS A 31 10.75 -5.48 -15.91
C LYS A 31 9.77 -6.65 -15.71
N ILE A 32 9.36 -6.92 -14.47
CA ILE A 32 8.51 -8.07 -14.14
C ILE A 32 7.02 -7.66 -14.05
N GLY A 33 6.72 -6.36 -14.18
CA GLY A 33 5.33 -5.85 -14.25
C GLY A 33 4.70 -5.57 -12.89
N GLU A 34 5.49 -5.45 -11.82
CA GLU A 34 4.96 -5.15 -10.49
C GLU A 34 4.74 -3.65 -10.29
N THR A 35 3.67 -3.33 -9.55
CA THR A 35 3.22 -1.97 -9.30
C THR A 35 3.28 -1.62 -7.82
N LEU A 36 3.46 -0.33 -7.52
CA LEU A 36 3.24 0.24 -6.20
C LEU A 36 1.81 0.75 -6.11
N GLU A 37 1.08 0.23 -5.14
CA GLU A 37 -0.37 0.44 -5.00
C GLU A 37 -0.73 0.66 -3.53
N LEU A 38 -1.93 1.16 -3.29
CA LEU A 38 -2.52 1.21 -1.96
C LEU A 38 -3.13 -0.16 -1.64
N CYS A 39 -3.24 -0.46 -0.35
CA CYS A 39 -4.08 -1.53 0.13
C CYS A 39 -5.53 -1.32 -0.34
N ALA A 40 -6.14 -2.34 -0.94
CA ALA A 40 -7.46 -2.22 -1.56
C ALA A 40 -8.12 -3.58 -1.80
N GLY A 41 -9.42 -3.65 -1.51
CA GLY A 41 -10.26 -4.82 -1.75
C GLY A 41 -11.56 -4.49 -2.47
N ILE A 42 -12.23 -5.53 -2.96
CA ILE A 42 -13.51 -5.42 -3.66
C ILE A 42 -14.66 -5.63 -2.67
N ILE A 43 -15.69 -4.78 -2.75
CA ILE A 43 -16.93 -4.96 -1.98
C ILE A 43 -17.86 -5.93 -2.72
N ASP A 44 -17.65 -7.24 -2.54
CA ASP A 44 -18.33 -8.30 -3.31
C ASP A 44 -19.39 -9.10 -2.50
N GLY A 45 -19.49 -8.90 -1.19
CA GLY A 45 -20.48 -9.54 -0.32
C GLY A 45 -21.84 -8.82 -0.21
N VAL A 46 -22.72 -9.40 0.62
CA VAL A 46 -24.05 -8.82 0.95
C VAL A 46 -23.90 -7.53 1.78
N GLN A 47 -22.86 -7.49 2.62
CA GLN A 47 -22.48 -6.29 3.36
C GLN A 47 -21.91 -5.25 2.38
N LYS A 48 -22.39 -4.00 2.47
CA LYS A 48 -22.01 -2.91 1.57
C LYS A 48 -21.29 -1.75 2.28
N ASN A 49 -21.01 -1.85 3.57
CA ASN A 49 -20.23 -0.84 4.30
C ASN A 49 -18.75 -0.89 3.88
N PRO A 50 -18.21 0.14 3.20
CA PRO A 50 -16.81 0.14 2.73
C PRO A 50 -15.79 0.14 3.87
N LYS A 51 -16.13 0.68 5.05
CA LYS A 51 -15.22 0.68 6.20
C LYS A 51 -14.90 -0.74 6.68
N LEU A 52 -15.89 -1.64 6.65
CA LEU A 52 -15.70 -3.03 7.05
C LEU A 52 -14.70 -3.76 6.16
N TYR A 53 -14.79 -3.56 4.85
CA TYR A 53 -13.82 -4.14 3.92
C TYR A 53 -12.45 -3.49 4.12
N ALA A 54 -12.37 -2.16 4.21
CA ALA A 54 -11.10 -1.47 4.43
C ALA A 54 -10.34 -1.97 5.67
N VAL A 55 -11.01 -2.23 6.80
CA VAL A 55 -10.34 -2.79 7.99
C VAL A 55 -9.92 -4.25 7.81
N GLN A 56 -10.64 -5.04 7.01
CA GLN A 56 -10.29 -6.42 6.68
C GLN A 56 -9.03 -6.45 5.81
N GLU A 57 -9.02 -5.65 4.74
CA GLU A 57 -7.89 -5.54 3.82
C GLU A 57 -6.62 -5.02 4.50
N VAL A 58 -6.74 -4.05 5.42
CA VAL A 58 -5.57 -3.55 6.16
C VAL A 58 -4.93 -4.65 7.03
N LEU A 59 -5.73 -5.59 7.57
CA LEU A 59 -5.18 -6.74 8.29
C LEU A 59 -4.58 -7.77 7.34
N GLU A 60 -5.28 -8.07 6.26
CA GLU A 60 -4.93 -9.10 5.29
C GLU A 60 -3.69 -8.73 4.46
N GLU A 61 -3.67 -7.53 3.89
CA GLU A 61 -2.62 -7.08 2.99
C GLU A 61 -1.47 -6.41 3.76
N CYS A 62 -1.78 -5.64 4.81
CA CYS A 62 -0.79 -4.82 5.52
C CYS A 62 -0.40 -5.35 6.92
N GLY A 63 -1.17 -6.28 7.50
CA GLY A 63 -0.85 -6.91 8.78
C GLY A 63 -1.19 -6.07 10.02
N TYR A 64 -2.01 -5.02 9.89
CA TYR A 64 -2.41 -4.17 11.01
C TYR A 64 -3.88 -4.36 11.37
N LYS A 65 -4.16 -4.52 12.67
CA LYS A 65 -5.52 -4.59 13.19
C LYS A 65 -6.01 -3.21 13.64
N ILE A 66 -6.83 -2.59 12.81
CA ILE A 66 -7.43 -1.26 13.06
C ILE A 66 -8.94 -1.36 13.30
N ASN A 67 -9.58 -0.26 13.73
CA ASN A 67 -11.02 -0.17 13.95
C ASN A 67 -11.68 0.72 12.86
N GLU A 68 -12.97 0.54 12.60
CA GLU A 68 -13.69 1.37 11.61
C GLU A 68 -13.66 2.88 11.93
N ASP A 69 -13.56 3.23 13.21
CA ASP A 69 -13.51 4.61 13.70
C ASP A 69 -12.16 5.29 13.45
N SER A 70 -11.08 4.53 13.21
CA SER A 70 -9.78 5.09 12.82
C SER A 70 -9.67 5.38 11.32
N LEU A 71 -10.67 5.00 10.53
CA LEU A 71 -10.73 5.32 9.10
C LEU A 71 -11.29 6.73 8.88
N HIS A 72 -10.44 7.59 8.33
CA HIS A 72 -10.77 8.93 7.86
C HIS A 72 -11.09 8.88 6.37
N LEU A 73 -12.31 9.24 5.97
CA LEU A 73 -12.68 9.27 4.55
C LEU A 73 -11.87 10.36 3.83
N ILE A 74 -11.13 9.98 2.80
CA ILE A 74 -10.49 10.92 1.87
C ILE A 74 -11.53 11.36 0.83
N ASN A 75 -12.08 10.41 0.07
CA ASN A 75 -13.04 10.68 -1.00
C ASN A 75 -13.72 9.39 -1.51
N SER A 76 -14.83 9.54 -2.24
CA SER A 76 -15.45 8.48 -3.05
C SER A 76 -15.59 8.97 -4.49
N PHE A 77 -15.02 8.25 -5.45
CA PHE A 77 -14.97 8.67 -6.85
C PHE A 77 -14.99 7.50 -7.82
N TYR A 78 -15.36 7.77 -9.08
CA TYR A 78 -15.30 6.78 -10.15
C TYR A 78 -13.93 6.80 -10.82
N SER A 79 -13.31 5.63 -10.88
CA SER A 79 -12.07 5.35 -11.60
C SER A 79 -12.35 4.58 -12.89
N SER A 80 -11.38 4.56 -13.81
CA SER A 80 -11.46 3.76 -15.04
C SER A 80 -12.76 3.98 -15.83
N VAL A 81 -13.27 5.20 -15.87
CA VAL A 81 -14.60 5.56 -16.43
C VAL A 81 -14.78 5.21 -17.91
N GLY A 82 -13.69 5.18 -18.68
CA GLY A 82 -13.71 4.78 -20.09
C GLY A 82 -13.72 3.26 -20.32
N LEU A 83 -13.56 2.46 -19.26
CA LEU A 83 -13.47 1.00 -19.34
C LEU A 83 -14.56 0.31 -18.51
N ALA A 84 -14.63 0.61 -17.20
CA ALA A 84 -15.48 -0.08 -16.24
C ALA A 84 -16.34 0.87 -15.39
N GLY A 85 -15.88 2.09 -15.12
CA GLY A 85 -16.59 3.02 -14.23
C GLY A 85 -16.66 2.50 -12.79
N THR A 86 -15.52 2.08 -12.24
CA THR A 86 -15.44 1.47 -10.91
C THR A 86 -15.49 2.55 -9.83
N GLU A 87 -16.47 2.45 -8.92
CA GLU A 87 -16.53 3.29 -7.72
C GLU A 87 -15.45 2.86 -6.72
N VAL A 88 -14.67 3.83 -6.26
CA VAL A 88 -13.58 3.66 -5.28
C VAL A 88 -13.87 4.56 -4.10
N THR A 89 -13.89 4.00 -2.89
CA THR A 89 -13.95 4.76 -1.64
C THR A 89 -12.60 4.65 -0.94
N LEU A 90 -11.94 5.79 -0.76
CA LEU A 90 -10.57 5.88 -0.29
C LEU A 90 -10.52 6.42 1.14
N TYR A 91 -9.76 5.75 2.00
CA TYR A 91 -9.58 6.11 3.41
C TYR A 91 -8.12 6.37 3.76
N TYR A 92 -7.91 7.15 4.80
CA TYR A 92 -6.66 7.31 5.53
C TYR A 92 -6.80 6.68 6.92
N ALA A 93 -5.76 6.02 7.41
CA ALA A 93 -5.66 5.58 8.80
C ALA A 93 -4.21 5.70 9.27
N GLU A 94 -4.04 6.08 10.53
CA GLU A 94 -2.79 5.94 11.26
C GLU A 94 -2.70 4.54 11.86
N VAL A 95 -1.52 3.94 11.79
CA VAL A 95 -1.23 2.63 12.37
C VAL A 95 -0.02 2.70 13.29
N HIS A 96 -0.02 1.86 14.31
CA HIS A 96 1.04 1.77 15.30
C HIS A 96 1.55 0.34 15.45
N GLU A 97 2.78 0.17 15.93
CA GLU A 97 3.41 -1.14 16.11
C GLU A 97 2.62 -2.10 17.01
N ASN A 98 1.89 -1.57 18.01
CA ASN A 98 1.04 -2.40 18.87
C ASN A 98 -0.21 -2.97 18.16
N GLN A 99 -0.54 -2.48 16.97
CA GLN A 99 -1.62 -3.00 16.13
C GLN A 99 -1.13 -4.04 15.12
N LYS A 100 0.20 -4.23 15.00
CA LYS A 100 0.81 -5.20 14.08
C LYS A 100 0.52 -6.62 14.57
N VAL A 101 -0.05 -7.45 13.70
CA VAL A 101 -0.39 -8.83 14.02
C VAL A 101 0.70 -9.77 13.49
N PRO A 102 1.33 -10.59 14.36
CA PRO A 102 2.38 -11.51 13.91
C PRO A 102 1.88 -12.46 12.81
N ASN A 103 2.65 -12.57 11.72
CA ASN A 103 2.36 -13.41 10.54
C ASN A 103 1.14 -12.99 9.72
N ALA A 104 0.55 -11.81 9.97
CA ALA A 104 -0.47 -11.22 9.09
C ALA A 104 0.17 -10.31 8.03
N GLY A 105 -0.62 -9.85 7.06
CA GLY A 105 -0.15 -9.10 5.91
C GLY A 105 0.27 -10.00 4.75
N GLY A 106 0.41 -9.40 3.57
CA GLY A 106 0.88 -10.09 2.37
C GLY A 106 -0.20 -10.75 1.50
N GLY A 107 -1.48 -10.56 1.83
CA GLY A 107 -2.62 -11.07 1.05
C GLY A 107 -2.86 -12.57 1.19
N LEU A 108 -4.01 -13.03 0.70
CA LEU A 108 -4.39 -14.45 0.70
C LEU A 108 -3.82 -15.21 -0.51
N HIS A 109 -2.84 -16.07 -0.23
CA HIS A 109 -2.12 -16.82 -1.26
C HIS A 109 -3.01 -17.80 -2.03
N GLU A 110 -4.01 -18.35 -1.36
CA GLU A 110 -5.05 -19.23 -1.90
C GLU A 110 -5.95 -18.52 -2.91
N GLU A 111 -6.14 -17.21 -2.76
CA GLU A 111 -6.88 -16.36 -3.71
C GLU A 111 -5.98 -15.84 -4.82
N GLY A 112 -4.70 -16.26 -4.79
CA GLY A 112 -3.69 -15.79 -5.69
C GLY A 112 -3.11 -14.46 -5.25
N GLU A 113 -3.45 -13.90 -4.11
CA GLU A 113 -2.85 -12.68 -3.65
C GLU A 113 -1.50 -12.95 -3.02
N TYR A 114 -0.50 -12.34 -3.62
CA TYR A 114 0.82 -12.27 -3.03
C TYR A 114 1.06 -10.78 -2.93
N ILE A 115 1.41 -10.26 -1.76
CA ILE A 115 1.59 -8.83 -1.48
C ILE A 115 2.86 -8.67 -0.65
N GLU A 116 3.65 -7.64 -0.96
CA GLU A 116 4.75 -7.21 -0.11
C GLU A 116 4.40 -5.84 0.46
N VAL A 117 4.45 -5.74 1.79
CA VAL A 117 4.20 -4.49 2.49
C VAL A 117 5.45 -3.64 2.39
N ILE A 118 5.30 -2.44 1.83
CA ILE A 118 6.39 -1.46 1.70
C ILE A 118 6.11 -0.30 2.63
N GLU A 119 6.97 -0.14 3.64
CA GLU A 119 6.99 1.04 4.49
C GLU A 119 7.82 2.12 3.79
N TRP A 120 7.16 3.19 3.33
CA TRP A 120 7.82 4.29 2.61
C TRP A 120 8.13 5.47 3.54
N PRO A 121 9.39 5.90 3.70
CA PRO A 121 9.74 7.03 4.54
C PRO A 121 9.12 8.34 4.04
N ILE A 122 8.51 9.12 4.95
CA ILE A 122 7.94 10.44 4.62
C ILE A 122 8.99 11.37 3.98
N SER A 123 10.24 11.31 4.43
CA SER A 123 11.36 12.10 3.88
C SER A 123 11.65 11.80 2.40
N ARG A 124 11.20 10.66 1.89
CA ARG A 124 11.40 10.19 0.50
C ARG A 124 10.10 10.21 -0.30
N ILE A 125 9.02 10.80 0.22
CA ILE A 125 7.68 10.73 -0.40
C ILE A 125 7.63 11.36 -1.80
N GLU A 126 8.51 12.31 -2.12
CA GLU A 126 8.60 12.93 -3.45
C GLU A 126 9.12 11.99 -4.53
N GLU A 127 9.85 10.93 -4.15
CA GLU A 127 10.37 9.94 -5.11
C GLU A 127 9.23 9.20 -5.83
N LEU A 128 8.06 9.04 -5.18
CA LEU A 128 6.88 8.40 -5.76
C LEU A 128 6.34 9.13 -7.00
N PHE A 129 6.60 10.45 -7.13
CA PHE A 129 6.16 11.26 -8.27
C PHE A 129 7.20 11.37 -9.38
N GLN A 130 8.44 10.94 -9.14
CA GLN A 130 9.54 11.09 -10.09
C GLN A 130 9.60 9.97 -11.14
N ASN A 131 8.71 8.98 -10.99
CA ASN A 131 8.52 7.84 -11.88
C ASN A 131 8.32 8.29 -13.34
N GLY A 132 9.35 8.07 -14.16
CA GLY A 132 9.31 8.26 -15.62
C GLY A 132 10.25 9.31 -16.22
N THR A 133 11.07 10.00 -15.41
CA THR A 133 11.96 11.08 -15.93
C THR A 133 13.43 10.67 -16.08
N SER A 134 13.87 9.60 -15.43
CA SER A 134 15.25 9.10 -15.52
C SER A 134 15.22 7.64 -15.97
N GLY A 135 15.97 7.29 -17.02
CA GLY A 135 15.96 5.97 -17.69
C GLY A 135 16.40 4.75 -16.84
N THR A 136 16.35 4.86 -15.52
CA THR A 136 16.48 3.76 -14.56
C THR A 136 15.08 3.24 -14.21
N HIS A 137 14.85 1.97 -14.51
CA HIS A 137 13.66 1.17 -14.25
C HIS A 137 13.05 1.43 -12.86
N GLN A 138 12.05 2.32 -12.79
CA GLN A 138 11.25 2.62 -11.60
C GLN A 138 9.88 1.93 -11.70
N GLN A 139 9.29 1.64 -10.53
CA GLN A 139 8.08 0.84 -10.39
C GLN A 139 6.88 1.66 -10.80
N PRO A 140 6.02 1.18 -11.72
CA PRO A 140 4.77 1.85 -12.02
C PRO A 140 3.93 2.02 -10.75
N THR A 141 3.37 3.21 -10.55
CA THR A 141 2.49 3.54 -9.43
C THR A 141 1.05 3.66 -9.90
N SER A 142 0.10 3.22 -9.08
CA SER A 142 -1.31 3.48 -9.36
C SER A 142 -1.66 4.97 -9.20
N LEU A 143 -2.68 5.42 -9.93
CA LEU A 143 -3.18 6.79 -9.81
C LEU A 143 -3.77 7.06 -8.42
N SER A 144 -4.43 6.07 -7.82
CA SER A 144 -5.00 6.18 -6.47
C SER A 144 -3.91 6.39 -5.42
N LEU A 145 -2.76 5.73 -5.55
CA LEU A 145 -1.59 5.97 -4.70
C LEU A 145 -1.14 7.43 -4.80
N LEU A 146 -0.89 7.94 -6.01
CA LEU A 146 -0.44 9.33 -6.19
C LEU A 146 -1.45 10.34 -5.64
N TYR A 147 -2.75 10.10 -5.84
CA TYR A 147 -3.81 10.94 -5.28
C TYR A 147 -3.81 10.93 -3.74
N ALA A 148 -3.71 9.75 -3.12
CA ALA A 148 -3.65 9.62 -1.66
C ALA A 148 -2.42 10.34 -1.08
N ILE A 149 -1.27 10.23 -1.74
CA ILE A 149 -0.05 10.92 -1.32
C ILE A 149 -0.19 12.44 -1.45
N MET A 150 -0.79 12.94 -2.53
CA MET A 150 -1.08 14.38 -2.67
C MET A 150 -2.00 14.87 -1.55
N TRP A 151 -3.05 14.11 -1.24
CA TRP A 151 -3.96 14.43 -0.13
C TRP A 151 -3.22 14.41 1.21
N PHE A 152 -2.39 13.40 1.48
CA PHE A 152 -1.61 13.28 2.71
C PHE A 152 -0.68 14.49 2.89
N LYS A 153 0.06 14.86 1.83
CA LYS A 153 0.95 16.03 1.84
C LYS A 153 0.22 17.34 2.16
N GLN A 154 -1.03 17.46 1.74
CA GLN A 154 -1.82 18.67 1.96
C GLN A 154 -2.52 18.70 3.33
N ASN A 155 -2.95 17.55 3.86
CA ASN A 155 -3.86 17.50 4.99
C ASN A 155 -3.24 16.94 6.29
N ILE A 156 -2.19 16.12 6.19
CA ILE A 156 -1.59 15.43 7.34
C ILE A 156 -0.13 15.84 7.54
N LEU A 157 0.67 15.87 6.47
CA LEU A 157 2.09 16.20 6.58
C LEU A 157 2.39 17.53 7.31
N PRO A 158 1.62 18.62 7.09
CA PRO A 158 1.89 19.89 7.78
C PRO A 158 1.76 19.80 9.31
N SER A 159 0.84 18.99 9.85
CA SER A 159 0.69 18.83 11.31
C SER A 159 1.86 18.04 11.90
N LEU A 160 2.34 17.01 11.20
CA LEU A 160 3.50 16.22 11.64
C LEU A 160 4.78 17.04 11.73
N LEU A 161 4.95 18.03 10.84
CA LEU A 161 6.13 18.93 10.84
C LEU A 161 6.07 20.02 11.91
N LEU A 162 4.89 20.30 12.48
CA LEU A 162 4.74 21.25 13.59
C LEU A 162 4.99 20.61 14.95
N GLU A 163 4.89 19.28 15.03
CA GLU A 163 5.12 18.50 16.25
C GLU A 163 6.58 18.03 16.42
N SER A 164 7.43 18.24 15.41
CA SER A 164 8.88 17.94 15.40
C SER A 164 9.75 19.15 15.72
#